data_AF-A0A838FLP4-F1
#
_entry.id   AF-A0A838FLP4-F1
#
_cell.length_a   1.000
_cell.length_b   1.000
_cell.length_c   1.000
_cell.angle_alpha   90.00
_cell.angle_beta   90.00
_cell.angle_gamma   90.00
#
_symmetry.space_group_name_H-M   'P 1'
#
loop_
_entity.id
_entity.type
_entity.pdbx_description
1 polymer ?
#
loop_
_entity_poly.entity_id
_entity_poly.type
_entity_poly.pdbx_seq_one_letter_code
_entity_poly.pdbx_strand_id
1 'polypeptide(L)'
;MKDAAKLLAYLAATVLFAIVTAPLLFWGAEALAARGVMPFLAEFGFERFFRRALLVGALLFFWPLLRWLGVRNFEELGLTKNPGRLRDAGVGFAIAAVPLLCFGALLLTLGVWSLRGSVPPGGIAERTLSAVVVPFIEEPLFRGLILGVLLRSL
;
A
#
# COMPACT_ATOMS: atom_id res chain seq x y z
N MET A 1 -12.57 -17.42 13.67
CA MET A 1 -13.51 -17.10 12.54
C MET A 1 -14.18 -15.72 12.60
N LYS A 2 -14.75 -15.25 13.73
CA LYS A 2 -15.50 -13.98 13.78
C LYS A 2 -14.67 -12.74 13.41
N ASP A 3 -13.40 -12.68 13.81
CA ASP A 3 -12.57 -11.50 13.53
C ASP A 3 -12.03 -11.46 12.09
N ALA A 4 -11.80 -12.61 11.46
CA ALA A 4 -11.49 -12.68 10.02
C ALA A 4 -12.67 -12.15 9.18
N ALA A 5 -13.91 -12.43 9.59
CA ALA A 5 -15.09 -11.86 8.94
C ALA A 5 -15.16 -10.34 9.09
N LYS A 6 -14.70 -9.77 10.22
CA LYS A 6 -14.61 -8.30 10.40
C LYS A 6 -13.57 -7.67 9.47
N LEU A 7 -12.42 -8.32 9.26
CA LEU A 7 -11.41 -7.88 8.29
C LEU A 7 -11.96 -7.89 6.86
N LEU A 8 -12.66 -8.97 6.46
CA LEU A 8 -13.33 -9.05 5.17
C LEU A 8 -14.41 -7.98 5.02
N ALA A 9 -15.22 -7.76 6.06
CA ALA A 9 -16.24 -6.72 6.05
C ALA A 9 -15.64 -5.32 5.90
N TYR A 10 -14.49 -5.06 6.54
CA TYR A 10 -13.73 -3.82 6.35
C TYR A 10 -13.27 -3.66 4.90
N LEU A 11 -12.64 -4.68 4.30
CA LEU A 11 -12.18 -4.61 2.91
C LEU A 11 -13.36 -4.37 1.95
N ALA A 12 -14.47 -5.09 2.15
CA ALA A 12 -15.69 -4.89 1.38
C ALA A 12 -16.23 -3.47 1.54
N ALA A 13 -16.31 -2.95 2.77
CA ALA A 13 -16.77 -1.59 3.04
C ALA A 13 -15.88 -0.53 2.37
N THR A 14 -14.56 -0.68 2.42
CA THR A 14 -13.60 0.20 1.74
C THR A 14 -13.80 0.21 0.23
N VAL A 15 -13.97 -0.97 -0.38
CA VAL A 15 -14.22 -1.09 -1.83
C VAL A 15 -15.57 -0.49 -2.20
N LEU A 16 -16.64 -0.80 -1.46
CA LEU A 16 -17.97 -0.23 -1.70
C LEU A 16 -17.96 1.30 -1.58
N PHE A 17 -17.27 1.84 -0.58
CA PHE A 17 -17.09 3.27 -0.44
C PHE A 17 -16.37 3.87 -1.66
N ALA A 18 -15.30 3.23 -2.15
CA ALA A 18 -14.60 3.70 -3.34
C ALA A 18 -15.48 3.66 -4.59
N ILE A 19 -16.29 2.61 -4.76
CA ILE A 19 -17.24 2.48 -5.88
C ILE A 19 -18.25 3.62 -5.88
N VAL A 20 -18.77 4.03 -4.71
CA VAL A 20 -19.77 5.10 -4.60
C VAL A 20 -19.12 6.48 -4.73
N THR A 21 -17.96 6.69 -4.12
CA THR A 21 -17.33 8.02 -4.05
C THR A 21 -16.52 8.38 -5.29
N ALA A 22 -15.89 7.41 -5.96
CA ALA A 22 -15.05 7.70 -7.12
C ALA A 22 -15.82 8.36 -8.30
N PRO A 23 -17.02 7.90 -8.69
CA PRO A 23 -17.82 8.57 -9.72
C PRO A 23 -18.21 10.00 -9.35
N LEU A 24 -18.60 10.22 -8.09
CA LEU A 24 -18.94 11.55 -7.58
C LEU A 24 -17.74 12.51 -7.64
N LEU A 25 -16.55 12.03 -7.25
CA LEU A 25 -15.31 12.80 -7.32
C LEU A 25 -14.91 13.07 -8.77
N PHE A 26 -15.04 12.09 -9.66
CA PHE A 26 -14.66 12.23 -11.08
C PHE A 26 -15.57 13.23 -11.80
N TRP A 27 -16.89 13.11 -11.69
CA TRP A 27 -17.81 14.07 -12.31
C TRP A 27 -17.73 15.45 -11.68
N GLY A 28 -17.48 15.54 -10.37
CA GLY A 28 -17.21 16.82 -9.71
C GLY A 28 -15.95 17.49 -10.25
N ALA A 29 -14.90 16.72 -10.48
CA ALA A 29 -13.64 17.20 -11.06
C ALA A 29 -13.81 17.67 -12.51
N GLU A 30 -14.51 16.89 -13.34
CA GLU A 30 -14.87 17.27 -14.73
C GLU A 30 -15.72 18.54 -14.77
N ALA A 31 -16.72 18.66 -13.90
CA ALA A 31 -17.57 19.86 -13.81
C ALA A 31 -16.78 21.11 -13.40
N LEU A 32 -15.80 20.98 -12.51
CA LEU A 32 -14.91 22.06 -12.09
C LEU A 32 -13.90 22.44 -13.18
N ALA A 33 -13.38 21.44 -13.90
CA ALA A 33 -12.49 21.66 -15.04
C ALA A 33 -13.23 22.38 -16.19
N ALA A 34 -14.46 21.97 -16.51
CA ALA A 34 -15.30 22.61 -17.52
C ALA A 34 -15.65 24.08 -17.19
N ARG A 35 -15.71 24.42 -15.89
CA ARG A 35 -15.91 25.80 -15.41
C ARG A 35 -14.61 26.62 -15.33
N GLY A 36 -13.47 26.04 -15.72
CA GLY A 36 -12.17 26.70 -15.69
C GLY A 36 -11.58 26.95 -14.31
N VAL A 37 -12.15 26.38 -13.24
CA VAL A 37 -11.68 26.61 -11.86
C VAL A 37 -10.40 25.81 -11.59
N MET A 38 -10.37 24.54 -12.01
CA MET A 38 -9.21 23.64 -11.86
C MET A 38 -9.03 22.79 -13.14
N PRO A 39 -8.48 23.37 -14.22
CA PRO A 39 -8.38 22.68 -15.51
C PRO A 39 -7.45 21.46 -15.47
N PHE A 40 -6.45 21.44 -14.59
CA PHE A 40 -5.52 20.31 -14.44
C PHE A 40 -6.20 18.98 -14.06
N LEU A 41 -7.41 19.04 -13.49
CA LEU A 41 -8.15 17.84 -13.09
C LEU A 41 -8.61 16.99 -14.27
N ALA A 42 -8.78 17.60 -15.45
CA ALA A 42 -9.15 16.89 -16.68
C ALA A 42 -8.02 15.99 -17.23
N GLU A 43 -6.78 16.18 -16.77
CA GLU A 43 -5.64 15.35 -17.18
C GLU A 43 -5.63 13.97 -16.49
N PHE A 44 -6.48 13.76 -15.48
CA PHE A 44 -6.50 12.55 -14.69
C PHE A 44 -7.65 11.62 -15.08
N GLY A 45 -7.31 10.38 -15.44
CA GLY A 45 -8.30 9.33 -15.67
C GLY A 45 -9.02 8.89 -14.40
N PHE A 46 -10.21 8.31 -14.57
CA PHE A 46 -11.07 7.77 -13.50
C PHE A 46 -10.31 6.84 -12.54
N GLU A 47 -9.37 6.03 -13.05
CA GLU A 47 -8.56 5.11 -12.24
C GLU A 47 -7.86 5.83 -11.07
N ARG A 48 -7.35 7.03 -11.30
CA ARG A 48 -6.66 7.81 -10.26
C ARG A 48 -7.63 8.19 -9.15
N PHE A 49 -8.86 8.58 -9.48
CA PHE A 49 -9.90 8.90 -8.50
C PHE A 49 -10.33 7.66 -7.72
N PHE A 50 -10.52 6.52 -8.39
CA PHE A 50 -10.85 5.27 -7.72
C PHE A 50 -9.77 4.82 -6.72
N ARG A 51 -8.50 4.84 -7.11
CA ARG A 51 -7.38 4.51 -6.22
C ARG A 51 -7.32 5.42 -4.99
N ARG A 52 -7.52 6.74 -5.18
CA ARG A 52 -7.51 7.70 -4.06
C ARG A 52 -8.73 7.52 -3.16
N ALA A 53 -9.91 7.27 -3.72
CA ALA A 53 -11.12 6.97 -2.97
C ALA A 53 -10.96 5.69 -2.13
N LEU A 54 -10.32 4.66 -2.68
CA LEU A 54 -10.00 3.43 -1.96
C LEU A 54 -9.03 3.68 -0.80
N LEU A 55 -7.97 4.46 -1.00
CA LEU A 55 -7.05 4.85 0.08
C LEU A 55 -7.74 5.67 1.18
N VAL A 56 -8.59 6.63 0.79
CA VAL A 56 -9.36 7.43 1.74
C VAL A 56 -10.34 6.54 2.53
N GLY A 57 -11.06 5.65 1.85
CA GLY A 57 -11.95 4.69 2.49
C GLY A 57 -11.21 3.75 3.45
N ALA A 58 -10.03 3.27 3.06
CA ALA A 58 -9.18 2.47 3.93
C ALA A 58 -8.82 3.25 5.21
N LEU A 59 -8.36 4.49 5.06
CA LEU A 59 -7.99 5.34 6.20
C LEU A 59 -9.19 5.66 7.12
N LEU A 60 -10.34 5.98 6.54
CA LEU A 60 -11.57 6.29 7.28
C LEU A 60 -12.08 5.10 8.09
N PHE A 61 -12.07 3.90 7.50
CA PHE A 61 -12.56 2.69 8.16
C PHE A 61 -11.50 1.98 9.01
N PHE A 62 -10.24 2.38 8.93
CA PHE A 62 -9.15 1.79 9.70
C PHE A 62 -9.37 1.96 11.20
N TRP A 63 -9.69 3.18 11.65
CA TRP A 63 -9.97 3.44 13.07
C TRP A 63 -11.20 2.69 13.60
N PRO A 64 -12.37 2.72 12.91
CA PRO A 64 -13.52 1.88 13.25
C PRO A 64 -13.18 0.38 13.34
N LEU A 65 -12.36 -0.14 12.43
CA LEU A 65 -11.93 -1.53 12.43
C LEU A 65 -11.11 -1.86 13.69
N LEU A 66 -10.13 -1.02 14.05
CA LEU A 66 -9.34 -1.20 15.28
C LEU A 66 -10.23 -1.25 16.51
N ARG A 67 -11.20 -0.32 16.60
CA ARG A 67 -12.18 -0.29 17.69
C ARG A 67 -13.07 -1.54 17.70
N TRP A 68 -13.47 -2.05 16.54
CA TRP A 68 -14.33 -3.23 16.41
C TRP A 68 -13.61 -4.56 16.72
N LEU A 69 -12.31 -4.62 16.47
CA LEU A 69 -11.43 -5.72 16.88
C LEU A 69 -11.04 -5.64 18.38
N GLY A 70 -11.35 -4.52 19.03
CA GLY A 70 -11.02 -4.28 20.44
C GLY A 70 -9.53 -4.20 20.71
N VAL A 71 -8.73 -3.85 19.69
CA VAL A 71 -7.28 -3.68 19.83
C VAL A 71 -7.03 -2.37 20.58
N ARG A 72 -6.43 -2.45 21.77
CA ARG A 72 -6.16 -1.26 22.58
C ARG A 72 -4.71 -0.82 22.48
N ASN A 73 -3.79 -1.76 22.29
CA ASN A 73 -2.35 -1.50 22.17
C ASN A 73 -1.72 -2.29 21.01
N PHE A 74 -0.76 -1.69 20.31
CA PHE A 74 0.02 -2.37 19.25
C PHE A 74 0.87 -3.54 19.80
N GLU A 75 1.16 -3.57 21.10
CA GLU A 75 1.82 -4.70 21.76
C GLU A 75 0.94 -5.97 21.78
N GLU A 76 -0.39 -5.82 21.86
CA GLU A 76 -1.33 -6.95 21.77
C GLU A 76 -1.34 -7.58 20.37
N LEU A 77 -0.84 -6.86 19.37
CA LEU A 77 -0.69 -7.31 17.99
C LEU A 77 0.67 -7.97 17.72
N GLY A 78 1.50 -8.19 18.75
CA GLY A 78 2.79 -8.87 18.61
C GLY A 78 3.90 -8.02 17.97
N LEU A 79 3.70 -6.70 17.88
CA LEU A 79 4.73 -5.75 17.42
C LEU A 79 5.73 -5.48 18.56
N THR A 80 6.68 -6.39 18.74
CA THR A 80 7.78 -6.22 19.70
C THR A 80 9.02 -5.65 19.02
N LYS A 81 9.83 -4.91 19.80
CA LYS A 81 11.07 -4.34 19.28
C LYS A 81 12.06 -5.46 18.94
N ASN A 82 12.44 -5.57 17.67
CA ASN A 82 13.42 -6.56 17.24
C ASN A 82 14.85 -6.17 17.70
N PRO A 83 15.50 -6.93 18.60
CA PRO A 83 16.88 -6.65 19.01
C PRO A 83 17.89 -6.85 17.85
N GLY A 84 17.57 -7.69 16.85
CA GLY A 84 18.39 -8.00 15.69
C GLY A 84 18.11 -7.16 14.44
N ARG A 85 17.41 -6.02 14.57
CA ARG A 85 16.83 -5.25 13.45
C ARG A 85 17.76 -5.01 12.25
N LEU A 86 19.04 -4.69 12.47
CA LEU A 86 19.99 -4.42 11.39
C LEU A 86 20.43 -5.71 10.68
N ARG A 87 20.65 -6.78 11.44
CA ARG A 87 21.03 -8.08 10.89
C ARG A 87 19.88 -8.64 10.06
N ASP A 88 18.67 -8.62 10.61
CA ASP A 88 17.51 -9.19 9.93
C ASP A 88 17.10 -8.35 8.71
N ALA A 89 17.26 -7.01 8.76
CA ALA A 89 17.12 -6.16 7.58
C ALA A 89 18.17 -6.47 6.51
N GLY A 90 19.43 -6.69 6.90
CA GLY A 90 20.50 -7.07 5.98
C GLY A 90 20.28 -8.44 5.33
N VAL A 91 19.82 -9.42 6.12
CA VAL A 91 19.45 -10.75 5.61
C VAL A 91 18.24 -10.65 4.68
N GLY A 92 17.21 -9.90 5.05
CA GLY A 92 16.04 -9.65 4.20
C GLY A 92 16.42 -8.97 2.88
N PHE A 93 17.31 -7.98 2.93
CA PHE A 93 17.85 -7.32 1.73
C PHE A 93 18.61 -8.33 0.85
N ALA A 94 19.47 -9.17 1.43
CA ALA A 94 20.19 -10.18 0.66
C ALA A 94 19.23 -11.20 0.01
N ILE A 95 18.23 -11.68 0.75
CA ILE A 95 17.21 -12.62 0.25
C ILE A 95 16.39 -11.99 -0.88
N ALA A 96 16.10 -10.69 -0.84
CA ALA A 96 15.39 -10.00 -1.91
C ALA A 96 16.29 -9.68 -3.11
N ALA A 97 17.50 -9.19 -2.86
CA ALA A 97 18.42 -8.73 -3.88
C ALA A 97 19.02 -9.88 -4.70
N VAL A 98 19.36 -11.00 -4.08
CA VAL A 98 20.02 -12.12 -4.77
C VAL A 98 19.16 -12.68 -5.90
N PRO A 99 17.89 -13.10 -5.70
CA PRO A 99 17.03 -13.56 -6.78
C PRO A 99 16.83 -12.48 -7.84
N LEU A 100 16.61 -11.22 -7.43
CA LEU A 100 16.40 -10.11 -8.34
C LEU A 100 17.60 -9.92 -9.28
N LEU A 101 18.81 -9.93 -8.74
CA LEU A 101 20.05 -9.81 -9.51
C LEU A 101 20.31 -11.05 -10.37
N CYS A 102 20.03 -12.25 -9.86
CA CYS A 102 20.16 -13.49 -10.63
C CYS A 102 19.22 -13.51 -11.85
N PHE A 103 17.94 -13.17 -11.65
CA PHE A 103 16.98 -13.08 -12.75
C PHE A 103 17.31 -11.93 -13.70
N GLY A 104 17.72 -10.77 -13.17
CA GLY A 104 18.18 -9.65 -14.00
C GLY A 104 19.36 -10.05 -14.89
N ALA A 105 20.36 -10.73 -14.33
CA ALA A 105 21.50 -11.24 -15.08
C ALA A 105 21.08 -12.27 -16.13
N LEU A 106 20.20 -13.21 -15.79
CA LEU A 106 19.65 -14.19 -16.73
C LEU A 106 18.92 -13.52 -17.90
N LEU A 107 18.11 -12.50 -17.65
CA LEU A 107 17.38 -11.79 -18.70
C LEU A 107 18.31 -10.97 -19.60
N LEU A 108 19.41 -10.45 -19.05
CA LEU A 108 20.46 -9.81 -19.84
C LEU A 108 21.22 -10.82 -20.72
N THR A 109 21.57 -12.00 -20.20
CA THR A 109 22.27 -13.03 -20.99
C THR A 109 21.40 -13.64 -22.08
N LEU A 110 20.09 -13.76 -21.84
CA LEU A 110 19.11 -14.19 -22.85
C LEU A 110 18.81 -13.10 -23.90
N GLY A 111 19.36 -11.89 -23.75
CA GLY A 111 19.13 -10.76 -24.66
C GLY A 111 17.71 -10.18 -24.61
N VAL A 112 16.91 -10.56 -23.61
CA VAL A 112 15.55 -10.04 -23.41
C VAL A 112 15.63 -8.59 -22.92
N TRP A 113 16.60 -8.28 -22.07
CA TRP A 113 16.85 -6.93 -21.57
C TRP A 113 18.19 -6.39 -22.08
N SER A 114 18.25 -5.06 -22.22
CA SER A 114 19.48 -4.32 -22.50
C SER A 114 19.73 -3.29 -21.41
N LEU A 115 21.00 -3.06 -21.09
CA LEU A 115 21.39 -2.04 -20.12
C LEU A 115 21.15 -0.67 -20.73
N ARG A 116 20.24 0.10 -20.12
CA ARG A 116 20.04 1.50 -20.49
C ARG A 116 21.14 2.34 -19.85
N GLY A 117 21.95 3.02 -20.66
CA GLY A 117 23.05 3.88 -20.21
C GLY A 117 22.64 5.18 -19.52
N SER A 118 21.33 5.48 -19.46
CA SER A 118 20.80 6.65 -18.77
C SER A 118 19.68 6.28 -17.82
N VAL A 119 19.89 6.58 -16.54
CA VAL A 119 18.85 6.52 -15.52
C VAL A 119 18.17 7.89 -15.51
N PRO A 120 16.87 7.99 -15.83
CA PRO A 120 16.18 9.27 -15.77
C PRO A 120 16.20 9.75 -14.30
N PRO A 121 16.72 10.95 -14.00
CA PRO A 121 16.80 11.46 -12.64
C PRO A 121 15.42 11.73 -12.02
N GLY A 122 14.38 11.82 -12.85
CA GLY A 122 13.00 12.04 -12.43
C GLY A 122 12.47 10.93 -11.52
N GLY A 123 12.00 11.33 -10.33
CA GLY A 123 11.26 10.47 -9.41
C GLY A 123 12.11 9.50 -8.59
N ILE A 124 13.45 9.58 -8.63
CA ILE A 124 14.30 8.71 -7.79
C ILE A 124 14.01 8.97 -6.30
N ALA A 125 13.97 10.24 -5.89
CA ALA A 125 13.67 10.60 -4.50
C ALA A 125 12.29 10.10 -4.04
N GLU A 126 11.26 10.22 -4.88
CA GLU A 126 9.89 9.76 -4.58
C GLU A 126 9.83 8.23 -4.43
N ARG A 127 10.51 7.49 -5.33
CA ARG A 127 10.58 6.02 -5.26
C ARG A 127 11.34 5.56 -4.03
N THR A 128 12.46 6.19 -3.71
CA THR A 128 13.25 5.87 -2.50
C THR A 128 12.46 6.15 -1.24
N LEU A 129 11.78 7.30 -1.17
CA LEU A 129 10.94 7.64 -0.02
C LEU A 129 9.84 6.60 0.15
N SER A 130 9.17 6.21 -0.95
CA SER A 130 8.13 5.18 -0.92
C SER A 130 8.69 3.83 -0.45
N ALA A 131 9.87 3.43 -0.95
CA ALA A 131 10.52 2.17 -0.55
C ALA A 131 10.90 2.11 0.93
N VAL A 132 11.06 3.26 1.60
CA VAL A 132 11.29 3.34 3.04
C VAL A 132 9.99 3.41 3.81
N VAL A 133 9.08 4.33 3.44
CA VAL A 133 7.86 4.63 4.21
C VAL A 133 6.85 3.49 4.12
N VAL A 134 6.68 2.88 2.95
CA VAL A 134 5.66 1.84 2.72
C VAL A 134 5.89 0.64 3.65
N PRO A 135 7.10 0.06 3.77
CA PRO A 135 7.36 -1.02 4.74
C PRO A 135 7.00 -0.68 6.19
N PHE A 136 7.20 0.57 6.63
CA PHE A 136 6.82 0.98 7.99
C PHE A 136 5.31 1.01 8.23
N ILE A 137 4.51 1.16 7.17
CA ILE A 137 3.05 1.08 7.23
C ILE A 137 2.59 -0.37 7.07
N GLU A 138 3.22 -1.09 6.15
CA GLU A 138 2.88 -2.48 5.82
C GLU A 138 3.20 -3.45 6.95
N GLU A 139 4.34 -3.30 7.64
CA GLU A 139 4.70 -4.19 8.75
C GLU A 139 3.65 -4.18 9.88
N PRO A 140 3.22 -3.04 10.45
CA PRO A 140 2.17 -3.04 11.47
C PRO A 140 0.80 -3.45 10.92
N LEU A 141 0.51 -3.21 9.64
CA LEU A 141 -0.76 -3.62 9.02
C LEU A 141 -0.83 -5.14 8.82
N PHE A 142 0.17 -5.73 8.18
CA PHE A 142 0.16 -7.15 7.84
C PHE A 142 0.54 -8.01 9.03
N ARG A 143 1.68 -7.72 9.67
CA ARG A 143 2.18 -8.54 10.77
C ARG A 143 1.48 -8.23 12.08
N GLY A 144 1.24 -6.94 12.35
CA GLY A 144 0.50 -6.53 13.53
C GLY A 144 -0.98 -6.89 13.40
N LEU A 145 -1.70 -6.16 12.56
CA LEU A 145 -3.15 -6.25 12.51
C LEU A 145 -3.65 -7.57 11.89
N ILE A 146 -3.28 -7.88 10.64
CA ILE A 146 -3.88 -9.02 9.93
C ILE A 146 -3.43 -10.34 10.56
N LEU A 147 -2.11 -10.57 10.66
CA LEU A 147 -1.57 -11.80 11.22
C LEU A 147 -1.92 -11.96 12.71
N GLY A 148 -1.78 -10.90 13.51
CA GLY A 148 -2.13 -10.95 14.94
C GLY A 148 -3.60 -11.31 15.17
N VAL A 149 -4.52 -10.74 14.38
CA VAL A 149 -5.95 -11.07 14.45
C VAL A 149 -6.23 -12.51 14.00
N LEU A 150 -5.59 -12.97 12.92
CA LEU A 150 -5.78 -14.34 12.43
C LEU A 150 -5.30 -15.37 13.47
N LEU A 151 -4.12 -15.15 14.05
CA LEU A 151 -3.53 -16.03 15.08
C LEU A 151 -4.35 -16.03 16.38
N ARG A 152 -4.93 -14.90 16.79
CA ARG A 152 -5.84 -14.85 17.94
C ARG A 152 -7.13 -15.68 17.73
N SER A 153 -7.49 -15.91 16.47
CA SER A 153 -8.76 -16.56 16.11
C SER A 153 -8.66 -18.07 15.86
N LEU A 154 -7.43 -18.61 15.90
CA LEU A 154 -7.08 -20.04 15.91
C LEU A 154 -6.99 -20.53 17.35
#